data_AF-A0A659SHF0-F1
#
_entry.id   AF-A0A659SHF0-F1
#
_cell.length_a   1.000
_cell.length_b   1.000
_cell.length_c   1.000
_cell.angle_alpha   90.00
_cell.angle_beta   90.00
_cell.angle_gamma   90.00
#
_symmetry.space_group_name_H-M   'P 1'
#
loop_
_entity.id
_entity.type
_entity.pdbx_description
1 polymer ?
#
loop_
_entity_poly.entity_id
_entity_poly.type
_entity_poly.pdbx_seq_one_letter_code
_entity_poly.pdbx_strand_id
1 'polypeptide(L)'
;LEMVPVECVVRNRAAGSLVKRLGVEEGMELNPPIFDLFLKNDALHDPMVNSSYCETFGWVSQENLARMKELTYKANDVLKKLFDDAGLILVEFVLEDGLYWGDVVLGEG
;
A
#
# COMPACT_ATOMS: atom_id res chain seq x y z
N LEU A 1 3.80 -7.58 -16.81
CA LEU A 1 4.63 -6.89 -15.81
C LEU A 1 5.42 -7.96 -15.07
N GLU A 2 6.64 -7.66 -14.65
CA GLU A 2 7.29 -8.48 -13.61
C GLU A 2 6.77 -7.99 -12.26
N MET A 3 5.86 -8.76 -11.64
CA MET A 3 5.17 -8.32 -10.42
C MET A 3 6.13 -8.25 -9.24
N VAL A 4 6.06 -7.15 -8.48
CA VAL A 4 6.74 -7.04 -7.19
C VAL A 4 5.88 -7.78 -6.16
N PRO A 5 6.43 -8.73 -5.38
CA PRO A 5 5.64 -9.56 -4.46
C PRO A 5 5.26 -8.82 -3.17
N VAL A 6 4.96 -7.52 -3.25
CA VAL A 6 4.64 -6.68 -2.09
C VAL A 6 3.44 -5.80 -2.41
N GLU A 7 2.43 -5.88 -1.56
CA GLU A 7 1.26 -5.03 -1.58
C GLU A 7 1.56 -3.69 -0.88
N CYS A 8 1.19 -2.58 -1.54
CA CYS A 8 1.28 -1.24 -1.00
C CYS A 8 -0.08 -0.79 -0.47
N VAL A 9 -0.20 -0.61 0.84
CA VAL A 9 -1.47 -0.27 1.49
C VAL A 9 -1.41 1.15 2.04
N VAL A 10 -2.32 2.01 1.58
CA VAL A 10 -2.53 3.33 2.18
C VAL A 10 -3.80 3.35 3.01
N ARG A 11 -3.68 3.83 4.25
CA ARG A 11 -4.79 3.97 5.20
C ARG A 11 -5.03 5.44 5.51
N ASN A 12 -6.22 5.94 5.21
CA ASN A 12 -6.67 7.28 5.58
C ASN A 12 -7.41 7.29 6.91
N ARG A 13 -8.04 6.17 7.28
CA ARG A 13 -8.69 5.97 8.57
C ARG A 13 -8.33 4.60 9.14
N ALA A 14 -8.33 4.48 10.46
CA ALA A 14 -8.07 3.21 11.11
C ALA A 14 -9.21 2.21 10.89
N ALA A 15 -8.90 1.03 10.37
CA ALA A 15 -9.85 -0.06 10.19
C ALA A 15 -9.12 -1.41 10.23
N GLY A 16 -9.89 -2.50 10.23
CA GLY A 16 -9.40 -3.85 9.93
C GLY A 16 -8.18 -4.29 10.74
N SER A 17 -7.12 -4.69 10.04
CA SER A 17 -5.90 -5.22 10.67
C SER A 17 -5.14 -4.18 11.48
N LEU A 18 -5.25 -2.87 11.17
CA LEU A 18 -4.61 -1.81 11.96
C LEU A 18 -5.23 -1.71 13.35
N VAL A 19 -6.56 -1.71 13.44
CA VAL A 19 -7.32 -1.67 14.71
C VAL A 19 -6.97 -2.88 15.56
N LYS A 20 -6.96 -4.09 14.98
CA LYS A 20 -6.57 -5.31 15.69
C LYS A 20 -5.12 -5.29 16.17
N ARG A 21 -4.21 -4.74 15.37
CA ARG A 21 -2.76 -4.71 15.65
C ARG A 21 -2.39 -3.69 16.72
N LEU A 22 -3.04 -2.52 16.75
CA LEU A 22 -2.64 -1.39 17.59
C LEU A 22 -3.67 -1.00 18.67
N GLY A 23 -4.89 -1.53 18.62
CA GLY A 23 -5.96 -1.17 19.56
C GLY A 23 -6.45 0.28 19.44
N VAL A 24 -6.18 0.93 18.31
CA VAL A 24 -6.69 2.28 17.99
C VAL A 24 -8.18 2.22 17.68
N GLU A 25 -8.87 3.35 17.85
CA GLU A 25 -10.30 3.45 17.58
C GLU A 25 -10.60 3.28 16.08
N GLU A 26 -11.58 2.43 15.75
CA GLU A 26 -12.04 2.24 14.37
C GLU A 26 -12.70 3.52 13.84
N GLY A 27 -12.33 3.92 12.62
CA GLY A 27 -12.76 5.16 11.99
C GLY A 27 -11.92 6.39 12.34
N MET A 28 -10.94 6.28 13.26
CA MET A 28 -10.00 7.36 13.57
C MET A 28 -9.29 7.87 12.31
N GLU A 29 -9.28 9.18 12.08
CA GLU A 29 -8.53 9.79 10.98
C GLU A 29 -7.02 9.71 11.20
N LEU A 30 -6.29 9.32 10.15
CA LEU A 30 -4.84 9.17 10.17
C LEU A 30 -4.22 10.34 9.38
N ASN A 31 -3.55 11.24 10.10
CA ASN A 31 -2.90 12.41 9.52
C ASN A 31 -1.45 12.55 10.01
N PRO A 32 -0.44 12.29 9.16
CA PRO A 32 -0.57 11.88 7.74
C PRO A 32 -1.11 10.44 7.58
N PRO A 33 -1.62 10.07 6.38
CA PRO A 33 -2.06 8.70 6.10
C PRO A 33 -0.91 7.70 6.23
N ILE A 34 -1.23 6.51 6.74
CA ILE A 34 -0.25 5.43 6.97
C ILE A 34 0.00 4.69 5.66
N PHE A 35 1.25 4.29 5.43
CA PHE A 35 1.66 3.41 4.34
C PHE A 35 2.27 2.13 4.93
N ASP A 36 1.60 1.00 4.70
CA ASP A 36 2.03 -0.33 5.10
C ASP A 36 2.49 -1.14 3.87
N LEU A 37 3.40 -2.10 4.09
CA LEU A 37 3.80 -3.08 3.09
C LEU A 37 3.44 -4.48 3.60
N PHE A 38 2.91 -5.32 2.71
CA PHE A 38 2.62 -6.73 3.00
C PHE A 38 3.23 -7.61 1.92
N LEU A 39 3.93 -8.69 2.32
CA LEU A 39 4.47 -9.66 1.37
C LEU A 39 3.30 -10.48 0.83
N LYS A 40 3.10 -10.53 -0.49
CA LYS A 40 2.04 -11.34 -1.10
C LYS A 40 2.39 -12.83 -0.98
N ASN A 41 1.74 -13.51 -0.03
CA ASN A 41 1.94 -14.91 0.28
C ASN A 41 0.74 -15.45 1.09
N ASP A 42 -0.25 -15.98 0.37
CA ASP A 42 -1.50 -16.53 0.95
C ASP A 42 -1.25 -17.57 2.05
N ALA A 43 -0.22 -18.41 1.89
CA ALA A 43 0.12 -19.48 2.84
C ALA A 43 0.62 -18.92 4.18
N LEU A 44 1.13 -17.69 4.19
CA LEU A 44 1.57 -16.96 5.37
C LEU A 44 0.61 -15.84 5.79
N HIS A 45 -0.55 -15.74 5.14
CA HIS A 45 -1.55 -14.70 5.38
C HIS A 45 -1.00 -13.28 5.22
N ASP A 46 -0.23 -13.07 4.15
CA ASP A 46 0.32 -11.79 3.73
C ASP A 46 0.98 -11.01 4.88
N PRO A 47 2.14 -11.48 5.38
CA PRO A 47 2.73 -10.89 6.56
C PRO A 47 3.15 -9.43 6.30
N MET A 48 2.93 -8.57 7.30
CA MET A 48 3.42 -7.20 7.25
C MET A 48 4.96 -7.20 7.22
N VAL A 49 5.52 -6.41 6.30
CA VAL A 49 6.97 -6.23 6.12
C VAL A 49 7.31 -4.74 6.13
N ASN A 50 8.60 -4.43 5.99
CA ASN A 50 9.06 -3.05 5.80
C ASN A 50 10.11 -3.00 4.69
N SER A 51 10.63 -1.80 4.40
CA SER A 51 11.59 -1.59 3.31
C SER A 51 12.89 -2.39 3.45
N SER A 52 13.34 -2.69 4.68
CA SER A 52 14.57 -3.48 4.87
C SER A 52 14.39 -4.93 4.42
N TYR A 53 13.19 -5.49 4.51
CA TYR A 53 12.87 -6.82 3.95
C TYR A 53 12.98 -6.79 2.43
N CYS A 54 12.39 -5.76 1.80
CA CYS A 54 12.41 -5.60 0.34
C CYS A 54 13.85 -5.54 -0.20
N GLU A 55 14.71 -4.78 0.48
CA GLU A 55 16.13 -4.68 0.15
C GLU A 55 16.89 -5.99 0.42
N THR A 56 16.72 -6.58 1.61
CA THR A 56 17.45 -7.78 2.04
C THR A 56 17.14 -8.98 1.14
N PHE A 57 15.88 -9.15 0.75
CA PHE A 57 15.44 -10.29 -0.07
C PHE A 57 15.41 -9.98 -1.56
N GLY A 58 15.79 -8.76 -1.97
CA GLY A 58 15.85 -8.35 -3.36
C GLY A 58 14.49 -8.37 -4.07
N TRP A 59 13.40 -8.12 -3.36
CA TRP A 59 12.05 -8.11 -3.95
C TRP A 59 11.84 -6.92 -4.88
N VAL A 60 12.47 -5.79 -4.56
CA VAL A 60 12.44 -4.57 -5.36
C VAL A 60 13.63 -3.67 -4.97
N SER A 61 14.16 -2.88 -5.91
CA SER A 61 15.21 -1.90 -5.61
C SER A 61 14.68 -0.77 -4.71
N GLN A 62 15.57 -0.12 -3.97
CA GLN A 62 15.18 1.04 -3.14
C GLN A 62 14.54 2.16 -3.98
N GLU A 63 15.05 2.39 -5.19
CA GLU A 63 14.52 3.39 -6.13
C GLU A 63 13.09 3.04 -6.56
N ASN A 64 12.86 1.79 -6.97
CA ASN A 64 11.53 1.35 -7.39
C ASN A 64 10.55 1.32 -6.21
N LEU A 65 10.98 0.92 -5.02
CA LEU A 65 10.12 0.97 -3.82
C LEU A 65 9.73 2.41 -3.46
N ALA A 66 10.66 3.36 -3.56
CA ALA A 66 10.37 4.77 -3.36
C ALA A 66 9.36 5.28 -4.41
N ARG A 67 9.50 4.83 -5.67
CA ARG A 67 8.59 5.17 -6.76
C ARG A 67 7.19 4.57 -6.57
N MET A 68 7.08 3.30 -6.15
CA MET A 68 5.81 2.65 -5.79
C MET A 68 5.09 3.47 -4.73
N LYS A 69 5.77 3.80 -3.62
CA LYS A 69 5.21 4.62 -2.54
C LYS A 69 4.74 5.99 -3.01
N GLU A 70 5.50 6.66 -3.87
CA GLU A 70 5.10 7.95 -4.47
C GLU A 70 3.82 7.81 -5.30
N LEU A 71 3.74 6.78 -6.14
CA LEU A 71 2.57 6.50 -6.98
C LEU A 71 1.35 6.14 -6.12
N THR A 72 1.50 5.35 -5.05
CA THR A 72 0.40 5.01 -4.14
C THR A 72 -0.15 6.25 -3.44
N TYR A 73 0.69 7.18 -2.98
CA TYR A 73 0.20 8.42 -2.39
C TYR A 73 -0.48 9.34 -3.42
N LYS A 74 0.05 9.41 -4.66
CA LYS A 74 -0.63 10.14 -5.74
C LYS A 74 -1.99 9.54 -6.07
N ALA A 75 -2.09 8.21 -6.12
CA ALA A 75 -3.36 7.52 -6.28
C ALA A 75 -4.30 7.83 -5.11
N ASN A 76 -3.81 7.86 -3.87
CA ASN A 76 -4.60 8.23 -2.71
C ASN A 76 -5.21 9.63 -2.86
N ASP A 77 -4.43 10.63 -3.27
CA ASP A 77 -4.94 12.00 -3.43
C ASP A 77 -6.06 12.09 -4.50
N VAL A 78 -5.87 11.39 -5.63
CA VAL A 78 -6.87 11.35 -6.71
C VAL A 78 -8.13 10.59 -6.28
N LEU A 79 -7.97 9.41 -5.68
CA LEU A 79 -9.08 8.55 -5.29
C LEU A 79 -9.86 9.14 -4.11
N LYS A 80 -9.19 9.73 -3.11
CA LYS A 80 -9.87 10.40 -2.00
C LYS A 80 -10.82 11.47 -2.50
N LYS A 81 -10.36 12.31 -3.43
CA LYS A 81 -11.21 13.35 -4.03
C LYS A 81 -12.38 12.73 -4.80
N LEU A 82 -12.12 11.72 -5.62
CA LEU A 82 -13.15 11.03 -6.39
C LEU A 82 -14.24 10.42 -5.51
N PHE A 83 -13.86 9.79 -4.40
CA PHE A 83 -14.80 9.19 -3.45
C PHE A 83 -15.57 10.28 -2.67
N ASP A 84 -14.89 11.35 -2.24
CA ASP A 84 -15.52 12.48 -1.55
C ASP A 84 -16.58 13.17 -2.43
N ASP A 85 -16.27 13.39 -3.71
CA ASP A 85 -17.21 13.93 -4.71
C ASP A 85 -18.46 13.03 -4.88
N ALA A 86 -18.35 11.73 -4.57
CA ALA A 86 -19.44 10.76 -4.59
C ALA A 86 -20.12 10.55 -3.21
N GLY A 87 -19.73 11.29 -2.18
CA GLY A 87 -20.25 11.14 -0.81
C GLY A 87 -19.78 9.86 -0.10
N LEU A 88 -18.64 9.30 -0.53
CA LEU A 88 -18.02 8.10 0.02
C LEU A 88 -16.70 8.45 0.71
N ILE A 89 -16.30 7.63 1.68
CA ILE A 89 -15.02 7.77 2.38
C ILE A 89 -14.08 6.66 1.92
N LEU A 90 -12.93 7.04 1.36
CA LEU A 90 -11.85 6.10 1.06
C LEU A 90 -11.06 5.77 2.35
N VAL A 91 -11.50 4.74 3.06
CA VAL A 91 -10.89 4.30 4.34
C VAL A 91 -9.45 3.84 4.14
N GLU A 92 -9.25 2.87 3.26
CA GLU A 92 -7.95 2.34 2.85
C GLU A 92 -8.08 1.67 1.48
N PHE A 93 -6.94 1.45 0.82
CA PHE A 93 -6.87 0.66 -0.40
C PHE A 93 -5.48 0.03 -0.54
N VAL A 94 -5.42 -1.00 -1.39
CA VAL A 94 -4.21 -1.75 -1.72
C VAL A 94 -3.90 -1.52 -3.19
N LEU A 95 -2.62 -1.31 -3.52
CA LEU A 95 -2.12 -1.38 -4.88
C LEU A 95 -1.02 -2.41 -4.98
N GLU A 96 -0.97 -3.06 -6.13
CA GLU A 96 0.13 -3.92 -6.54
C GLU A 96 0.81 -3.28 -7.74
N ASP A 97 2.13 -3.32 -7.76
CA ASP A 97 2.93 -2.77 -8.84
C ASP A 97 3.78 -3.86 -9.47
N GLY A 98 4.10 -3.67 -10.74
CA GLY A 98 5.08 -4.48 -11.42
C GLY A 98 6.02 -3.62 -12.26
N LEU A 99 7.11 -4.23 -12.69
CA LEU A 99 8.09 -3.59 -13.54
C LEU A 99 7.80 -3.87 -15.01
N TYR A 100 7.87 -2.81 -15.82
CA TYR A 100 7.83 -2.88 -17.28
C TYR A 100 9.03 -2.15 -17.85
N TRP A 101 9.98 -2.88 -18.44
CA TRP A 101 11.26 -2.32 -18.90
C TRP A 101 12.02 -1.52 -17.82
N GLY A 102 11.89 -1.93 -16.55
CA GLY A 102 12.52 -1.27 -15.40
C GLY A 102 11.67 -0.18 -14.76
N ASP A 103 10.64 0.31 -15.43
CA ASP A 103 9.73 1.32 -14.89
C ASP A 103 8.64 0.69 -14.02
N VAL A 104 8.33 1.35 -12.90
CA VAL A 104 7.21 0.96 -12.03
C VAL A 104 5.89 1.32 -12.71
N VAL A 105 5.03 0.32 -12.87
CA VAL A 105 3.70 0.43 -13.45
C VAL A 105 2.69 -0.22 -12.52
N LEU A 106 1.57 0.49 -12.30
CA LEU A 106 0.44 -0.07 -11.58
C LEU A 106 -0.05 -1.34 -12.28
N GLY A 107 -0.17 -2.43 -11.53
CA GLY A 107 -0.64 -3.71 -12.03
C GLY A 107 -1.72 -4.31 -11.13
N GLU A 108 -2.21 -5.48 -11.53
CA GLU A 108 -2.97 -6.37 -10.67
C GLU A 108 -2.38 -7.76 -10.89
N GLY A 109 -1.99 -8.43 -9.79
CA GLY A 109 -1.23 -9.69 -9.77
C GLY A 109 -2.01 -10.88 -9.27
#